data_AF-A0A923IPP1-F1
#
_entry.id   AF-A0A923IPP1-F1
#
_cell.length_a   1.000
_cell.length_b   1.000
_cell.length_c   1.000
_cell.angle_alpha   90.00
_cell.angle_beta   90.00
_cell.angle_gamma   90.00
#
_symmetry.space_group_name_H-M   'P 1'
#
loop_
_entity.id
_entity.type
_entity.pdbx_description
1 polymer ?
#
loop_
_entity_poly.entity_id
_entity_poly.type
_entity_poly.pdbx_seq_one_letter_code
_entity_poly.pdbx_strand_id
1 'polypeptide(L)'
;MPESLIAIGEALPYLLEGSLVTLIVVVGAMVLGLALGVPLAAAQVYGHPALARVIAVYVWFFRGIPLLVFLFLFYFGLCTALDINLSAFTVAIIVLGLIS
;
A
#
# COMPACT_ATOMS: atom_id res chain seq x y z
N MET A 1 17.67 31.12 19.17
CA MET A 1 17.13 31.81 17.98
C MET A 1 17.93 31.47 16.71
N PRO A 2 19.27 31.63 16.64
CA PRO A 2 20.02 31.25 15.43
C PRO A 2 20.17 29.72 15.25
N GLU A 3 20.35 28.98 16.35
CA GLU A 3 20.56 27.52 16.27
C GLU A 3 19.33 26.75 15.77
N SER A 4 18.12 27.22 16.11
CA SER A 4 16.88 26.65 15.59
C SER A 4 16.70 26.88 14.08
N LEU A 5 17.18 28.01 13.54
CA LEU A 5 17.09 28.30 12.11
C LEU A 5 18.07 27.44 11.29
N ILE A 6 19.26 27.19 11.84
CA ILE A 6 20.25 26.29 11.24
C ILE A 6 19.72 24.85 11.27
N ALA A 7 19.17 24.39 12.40
CA ALA A 7 18.56 23.08 12.50
C ALA A 7 17.39 22.87 11.51
N ILE A 8 16.55 23.90 11.30
CA ILE A 8 15.51 23.86 10.27
C ILE A 8 16.12 23.78 8.87
N GLY A 9 17.14 24.59 8.58
CA GLY A 9 17.83 24.58 7.28
C GLY A 9 18.45 23.22 6.94
N GLU A 10 19.01 22.52 7.94
CA GLU A 10 19.60 21.18 7.78
C GLU A 10 18.53 20.07 7.73
N ALA A 11 17.45 20.18 8.49
CA ALA A 11 16.39 19.17 8.52
C ALA A 11 15.45 19.26 7.31
N LEU A 12 15.22 20.45 6.76
CA LEU A 12 14.31 20.68 5.65
C LEU A 12 14.58 19.79 4.42
N PRO A 13 15.81 19.66 3.88
CA PRO A 13 16.06 18.78 2.74
C PRO A 13 15.73 17.31 3.04
N TYR A 14 16.06 16.83 4.24
CA TYR A 14 15.76 15.46 4.67
C TYR A 14 14.24 15.21 4.78
N LEU A 15 13.51 16.17 5.33
CA LEU A 15 12.04 16.10 5.42
C LEU A 15 11.38 16.15 4.04
N LEU A 16 11.91 16.96 3.12
CA LEU A 16 11.43 17.01 1.74
C LEU A 16 11.65 15.68 1.03
N GLU A 17 12.81 15.06 1.20
CA GLU A 17 13.09 13.73 0.65
C GLU A 17 12.11 12.68 1.20
N GLY A 18 11.88 12.64 2.52
CA GLY A 18 10.90 11.74 3.14
C GLY A 18 9.46 12.01 2.67
N SER A 19 9.11 13.28 2.41
CA SER A 19 7.80 13.64 1.86
C SER A 19 7.61 13.12 0.44
N LEU A 20 8.66 13.16 -0.38
CA LEU A 20 8.63 12.60 -1.74
C LEU A 20 8.47 11.08 -1.71
N VAL A 21 9.18 10.38 -0.82
CA VAL A 21 9.00 8.93 -0.63
C VAL A 21 7.54 8.62 -0.28
N THR A 22 6.96 9.35 0.68
CA THR A 22 5.55 9.18 1.07
C THR A 22 4.61 9.41 -0.12
N LEU A 23 4.83 10.48 -0.87
CA LEU A 23 4.01 10.83 -2.04
C LEU A 23 4.05 9.72 -3.09
N ILE A 24 5.22 9.19 -3.41
CA ILE A 24 5.36 8.13 -4.41
C ILE A 24 4.66 6.85 -3.93
N VAL A 25 4.81 6.48 -2.66
CA VAL A 25 4.12 5.30 -2.10
C VAL A 25 2.61 5.45 -2.17
N VAL A 26 2.08 6.60 -1.74
CA VAL A 26 0.63 6.87 -1.74
C VAL A 26 0.08 6.89 -3.16
N VAL A 27 0.71 7.63 -4.08
CA VAL A 27 0.25 7.71 -5.47
C VAL A 27 0.32 6.34 -6.14
N GLY A 28 1.42 5.61 -5.95
CA GLY A 28 1.57 4.25 -6.49
C GLY A 28 0.50 3.29 -5.98
N ALA A 29 0.25 3.30 -4.66
CA ALA A 29 -0.79 2.49 -4.05
C ALA A 29 -2.19 2.87 -4.54
N MET A 30 -2.51 4.17 -4.62
CA MET A 30 -3.81 4.64 -5.11
C MET A 30 -4.05 4.24 -6.56
N VAL A 31 -3.05 4.35 -7.43
CA VAL A 31 -3.17 3.93 -8.83
C VAL A 31 -3.46 2.44 -8.93
N LEU A 32 -2.75 1.60 -8.17
CA LEU A 32 -3.00 0.15 -8.12
C LEU A 32 -4.38 -0.17 -7.54
N GLY A 33 -4.75 0.45 -6.43
CA GLY A 33 -6.04 0.25 -5.76
C GLY A 33 -7.21 0.67 -6.64
N LEU A 34 -7.12 1.78 -7.37
CA LEU A 34 -8.13 2.18 -8.36
C LEU A 34 -8.18 1.19 -9.53
N ALA A 35 -7.02 0.80 -10.06
CA ALA A 35 -6.94 -0.11 -11.20
C ALA A 35 -7.54 -1.50 -10.90
N LEU A 36 -7.42 -1.97 -9.65
CA LEU A 36 -8.00 -3.26 -9.21
C LEU A 36 -9.41 -3.09 -8.65
N GLY A 37 -9.62 -2.10 -7.79
CA GLY A 37 -10.85 -1.87 -7.04
C GLY A 37 -12.03 -1.47 -7.93
N VAL A 38 -11.81 -0.65 -8.98
CA VAL A 38 -12.91 -0.24 -9.88
C VAL A 38 -13.47 -1.43 -10.67
N PRO A 39 -12.66 -2.27 -11.35
CA PRO A 39 -13.17 -3.48 -11.99
C PRO A 39 -13.81 -4.46 -11.01
N LEU A 40 -13.21 -4.68 -9.83
CA LEU A 40 -13.77 -5.58 -8.83
C LEU A 40 -15.13 -5.08 -8.31
N ALA A 41 -15.27 -3.78 -8.04
CA ALA A 41 -16.54 -3.19 -7.63
C ALA A 41 -17.61 -3.31 -8.72
N ALA A 42 -17.25 -3.02 -9.98
CA ALA A 42 -18.17 -3.19 -11.11
C ALA A 42 -18.60 -4.65 -11.27
N ALA A 43 -17.67 -5.60 -11.19
CA ALA A 43 -17.96 -7.03 -11.26
C ALA A 43 -18.78 -7.54 -10.07
N GLN A 44 -18.62 -6.94 -8.89
CA GLN A 44 -19.42 -7.29 -7.72
C GLN A 44 -20.87 -6.83 -7.84
N VAL A 45 -21.12 -5.66 -8.43
CA VAL A 45 -22.47 -5.09 -8.61
C VAL A 45 -23.20 -5.71 -9.79
N TYR A 46 -22.54 -5.87 -10.93
CA TYR A 46 -23.16 -6.28 -12.19
C TYR A 46 -22.88 -7.74 -12.58
N GLY A 47 -21.94 -8.42 -11.91
CA GLY A 47 -21.53 -9.78 -12.25
C GLY A 47 -22.42 -10.87 -11.66
N HIS A 48 -22.07 -12.12 -11.98
CA HIS A 48 -22.79 -13.30 -11.50
C HIS A 48 -22.73 -13.41 -9.96
N PRO A 49 -23.79 -13.87 -9.26
CA PRO A 49 -23.82 -13.97 -7.79
C PRO A 49 -22.67 -14.77 -7.15
N ALA A 50 -22.09 -15.73 -7.89
CA ALA A 50 -20.91 -16.46 -7.43
C ALA A 50 -19.64 -15.59 -7.46
N LEU A 51 -19.45 -14.79 -8.52
CA LEU A 51 -18.31 -13.88 -8.64
C LEU A 51 -18.41 -12.77 -7.58
N ALA A 52 -19.59 -12.20 -7.38
CA ALA A 52 -19.83 -11.19 -6.34
C ALA A 52 -19.47 -11.70 -4.94
N ARG A 53 -19.73 -12.99 -4.65
CA ARG A 53 -19.34 -13.64 -3.39
C ARG A 53 -17.83 -13.79 -3.24
N VAL A 54 -17.13 -14.22 -4.30
CA VAL A 54 -15.66 -14.33 -4.26
C VAL A 54 -15.02 -12.95 -4.01
N ILE A 55 -15.51 -11.92 -4.68
CA ILE A 55 -15.03 -10.54 -4.49
C ILE A 55 -15.36 -10.06 -3.07
N ALA A 56 -16.54 -10.40 -2.52
CA ALA A 56 -16.89 -10.06 -1.14
C ALA A 56 -15.93 -10.70 -0.12
N VAL A 57 -15.52 -11.96 -0.33
CA VAL A 57 -14.54 -12.63 0.53
C VAL A 57 -13.17 -11.96 0.43
N TYR A 58 -12.74 -11.59 -0.78
CA TYR A 58 -11.51 -10.83 -0.99
C TYR A 58 -11.53 -9.51 -0.20
N VAL A 59 -12.58 -8.69 -0.38
CA VAL A 59 -12.71 -7.39 0.31
C VAL A 59 -12.75 -7.59 1.83
N TRP A 60 -13.49 -8.59 2.31
CA TRP A 60 -13.57 -8.91 3.74
C TRP A 60 -12.22 -9.29 4.33
N PHE A 61 -11.42 -10.09 3.61
CA PHE A 61 -10.10 -10.52 4.06
C PHE A 61 -9.10 -9.35 4.13
N PHE A 62 -8.97 -8.58 3.05
CA PHE A 62 -8.00 -7.47 2.99
C PHE A 62 -8.38 -6.27 3.86
N ARG A 63 -9.67 -6.07 4.15
CA ARG A 63 -10.13 -5.01 5.07
C ARG A 63 -10.26 -5.46 6.52
N GLY A 64 -10.21 -6.76 6.79
CA GLY A 64 -10.33 -7.31 8.15
C GLY A 64 -9.03 -7.38 8.94
N ILE A 65 -7.88 -7.34 8.27
CA ILE A 65 -6.56 -7.50 8.88
C ILE A 65 -5.85 -6.14 8.95
N PRO A 66 -5.18 -5.79 10.07
CA PRO A 66 -4.42 -4.54 10.17
C PRO A 66 -3.34 -4.44 9.09
N LEU A 67 -3.22 -3.27 8.48
CA LEU A 67 -2.25 -3.02 7.41
C LEU A 67 -0.81 -3.37 7.80
N LEU A 68 -0.42 -3.07 9.03
CA LEU A 68 0.91 -3.42 9.55
C LEU A 68 1.14 -4.93 9.50
N VAL A 69 0.14 -5.74 9.87
CA VAL A 69 0.23 -7.21 9.78
C VAL A 69 0.47 -7.65 8.35
N PHE A 70 -0.21 -7.04 7.36
CA PHE A 70 0.03 -7.35 5.96
C PHE A 70 1.43 -6.97 5.49
N LEU A 71 1.94 -5.80 5.86
CA LEU A 71 3.31 -5.40 5.50
C LEU A 71 4.33 -6.40 6.03
N PHE A 72 4.18 -6.82 7.29
CA PHE A 72 5.06 -7.83 7.89
C PHE A 72 4.90 -9.19 7.22
N LEU A 73 3.66 -9.64 6.99
CA LEU A 73 3.38 -10.93 6.37
C LEU A 73 3.89 -10.98 4.93
N PHE A 74 3.73 -9.93 4.14
CA PHE A 74 4.19 -9.92 2.75
C PHE A 74 5.71 -9.82 2.67
N TYR A 75 6.33 -8.91 3.42
CA TYR A 75 7.77 -8.67 3.33
C TYR A 75 8.59 -9.78 4.01
N PHE A 76 8.30 -10.10 5.28
CA PHE A 76 9.07 -11.07 6.05
C PHE A 76 8.51 -12.51 5.97
N GLY A 77 7.25 -12.67 5.56
CA GLY A 77 6.63 -13.98 5.38
C GLY A 77 6.72 -14.46 3.93
N LEU A 78 5.89 -13.88 3.06
CA LEU A 78 5.69 -14.34 1.68
C LEU A 78 6.94 -14.17 0.81
N CYS A 79 7.55 -12.97 0.79
CA CYS A 79 8.73 -12.72 -0.02
C CYS A 79 9.90 -13.61 0.42
N THR A 80 10.13 -13.75 1.72
CA THR A 80 11.16 -14.63 2.26
C THR A 80 10.88 -16.12 1.99
N ALA A 81 9.64 -16.57 2.16
CA ALA A 81 9.27 -17.97 1.92
C ALA A 81 9.36 -18.38 0.44
N LEU A 82 9.14 -17.44 -0.48
CA LEU A 82 9.20 -17.66 -1.92
C LEU A 82 10.55 -17.27 -2.55
N ASP A 83 11.52 -16.86 -1.74
CA ASP A 83 12.84 -16.35 -2.18
C ASP A 83 12.72 -15.19 -3.20
N ILE A 84 11.70 -14.34 -3.03
CA ILE A 84 11.44 -13.18 -3.88
C ILE A 84 12.14 -11.97 -3.27
N ASN A 85 13.09 -11.39 -4.01
CA ASN A 85 13.77 -10.16 -3.59
C ASN A 85 12.99 -8.91 -4.03
N LEU A 86 11.98 -8.53 -3.25
CA LEU A 86 11.29 -7.25 -3.41
C LEU A 86 11.77 -6.26 -2.36
N SER A 87 11.93 -5.00 -2.78
CA SER A 87 12.22 -3.92 -1.84
C SER A 87 11.03 -3.66 -0.91
N ALA A 88 11.29 -3.21 0.32
CA ALA A 88 10.23 -2.82 1.27
C ALA A 88 9.31 -1.73 0.69
N PHE A 89 9.88 -0.85 -0.14
CA PHE A 89 9.15 0.19 -0.86
C PHE A 89 8.13 -0.39 -1.84
N THR A 90 8.54 -1.37 -2.65
CA THR A 90 7.65 -2.05 -3.60
C THR A 90 6.56 -2.84 -2.90
N VAL A 91 6.92 -3.57 -1.82
CA VAL A 91 5.94 -4.32 -1.03
C VAL A 91 4.93 -3.37 -0.39
N ALA A 92 5.37 -2.21 0.11
CA ALA A 92 4.47 -1.20 0.66
C ALA A 92 3.44 -0.74 -0.39
N ILE A 93 3.88 -0.40 -1.60
CA ILE A 93 2.98 0.02 -2.70
C ILE A 93 1.97 -1.07 -3.05
N ILE A 94 2.41 -2.33 -3.16
CA ILE A 94 1.52 -3.46 -3.49
C ILE A 94 0.50 -3.69 -2.38
N VAL A 95 0.94 -3.80 -1.13
CA VAL A 95 0.07 -4.09 0.01
C VAL A 95 -0.93 -2.95 0.25
N LEU A 96 -0.47 -1.70 0.23
CA LEU A 96 -1.36 -0.54 0.34
C LEU A 96 -2.37 -0.52 -0.82
N GLY A 97 -1.93 -0.82 -2.05
CA GLY A 97 -2.80 -0.87 -3.22
C GLY A 97 -3.84 -1.99 -3.17
N LEU A 98 -3.53 -3.14 -2.57
CA LEU A 98 -4.49 -4.24 -2.39
C LEU A 98 -5.56 -3.95 -1.32
N ILE A 99 -5.27 -3.07 -0.36
CA ILE A 99 -6.18 -2.72 0.73
C ILE A 99 -7.08 -1.53 0.37
N SER A 100 -6.57 -0.60 -0.45
CA SER A 100 -7.21 0.67 -0.82
C SER A 100 -8.43 0.46 -1.72
#